data_AF-A0A0N0MQ75-F1
#
_entry.id   AF-A0A0N0MQ75-F1
#
_cell.length_a   1.000
_cell.length_b   1.000
_cell.length_c   1.000
_cell.angle_alpha   90.00
_cell.angle_beta   90.00
_cell.angle_gamma   90.00
#
_symmetry.space_group_name_H-M   'P 1'
#
loop_
_entity.id
_entity.type
_entity.pdbx_description
1 polymer ?
#
loop_
_entity_poly.entity_id
_entity_poly.type
_entity_poly.pdbx_seq_one_letter_code
_entity_poly.pdbx_strand_id
1 'polypeptide(L)'
;MDFDWAEIASAMPPGFAERMARMDALGHQLVLAFIDGDREQVADTVGQIAAYDDAPGRPPYPGPRFAFALRQVVTTTNILFEQADSTGVLLNSALADGARDLIVQFAPEQYRDSALEQFAAVPGDDSPMNLGIEGKEADAGSLLAAAACTAWLGTQRSIVPVLQDVRNVLGQRIRTHNADAHAVPGTERVVLASDQEARAFIDQLFPPAGSYPFPTDPGEWTTGEREVIGMLKEHLLTMPASATTPHQVQQLKRKIVNILEAALARLETSGAGRTSPPSRSGIQQRKDKPKRPKRHKPRRGKK
;
A
#
# COMPACT_ATOMS: atom_id res chain seq x y z
N MET A 1 19.86 -1.48 -9.54
CA MET A 1 20.24 -2.89 -9.78
C MET A 1 19.10 -3.71 -9.24
N ASP A 2 18.27 -4.28 -10.11
CA ASP A 2 17.28 -5.27 -9.67
C ASP A 2 18.07 -6.53 -9.31
N PHE A 3 18.11 -6.83 -8.01
CA PHE A 3 18.69 -8.07 -7.52
C PHE A 3 17.81 -9.23 -7.98
N ASP A 4 18.35 -10.16 -8.75
CA ASP A 4 17.67 -11.42 -9.06
C ASP A 4 17.67 -12.30 -7.80
N TRP A 5 16.65 -12.09 -6.97
CA TRP A 5 16.43 -12.84 -5.75
C TRP A 5 16.29 -14.35 -6.01
N ALA A 6 15.90 -14.78 -7.22
CA ALA A 6 15.81 -16.19 -7.56
C ALA A 6 17.21 -16.82 -7.69
N GLU A 7 18.18 -16.09 -8.26
CA GLU A 7 19.57 -16.55 -8.38
C GLU A 7 20.24 -16.67 -7.00
N ILE A 8 20.07 -15.67 -6.13
CA ILE A 8 20.62 -15.71 -4.76
C ILE A 8 19.90 -16.76 -3.91
N ALA A 9 18.57 -16.89 -4.01
CA ALA A 9 17.81 -17.92 -3.31
C ALA A 9 18.22 -19.33 -3.72
N SER A 10 18.58 -19.55 -4.99
CA SER A 10 19.07 -20.84 -5.49
C SER A 10 20.44 -21.24 -4.90
N ALA A 11 21.24 -20.27 -4.48
CA ALA A 11 22.55 -20.47 -3.87
C ALA A 11 22.51 -20.60 -2.33
N MET A 12 21.36 -20.31 -1.70
CA MET A 12 21.19 -20.40 -0.24
C MET A 12 20.65 -21.77 0.17
N PRO A 13 21.05 -22.31 1.35
CA PRO A 13 20.45 -23.53 1.86
C PRO A 13 18.92 -23.37 1.94
N PRO A 14 18.11 -24.38 1.57
CA PRO A 14 16.65 -24.24 1.47
C PRO A 14 15.98 -23.65 2.72
N GLY A 15 16.43 -24.04 3.91
CA GLY A 15 15.90 -23.52 5.17
C GLY A 15 16.18 -22.02 5.41
N PHE A 16 17.25 -21.46 4.84
CA PHE A 16 17.53 -20.03 4.90
C PHE A 16 16.61 -19.24 3.96
N ALA A 17 16.42 -19.72 2.73
CA ALA A 17 15.51 -19.11 1.77
C ALA A 17 14.07 -19.06 2.32
N GLU A 18 13.58 -20.17 2.88
CA GLU A 18 12.28 -20.23 3.56
C GLU A 18 12.20 -19.21 4.70
N ARG A 19 13.21 -19.16 5.57
CA ARG A 19 13.24 -18.23 6.70
C ARG A 19 13.14 -16.78 6.24
N MET A 20 13.94 -16.37 5.27
CA MET A 20 13.91 -14.97 4.81
C MET A 20 12.57 -14.62 4.20
N ALA A 21 12.03 -15.48 3.34
CA ALA A 21 10.71 -15.28 2.76
C ALA A 21 9.63 -15.20 3.86
N ARG A 22 9.68 -16.08 4.87
CA ARG A 22 8.74 -16.01 5.99
C ARG A 22 8.90 -14.73 6.82
N MET A 23 10.12 -14.31 7.14
CA MET A 23 10.37 -13.10 7.93
C MET A 23 9.98 -11.83 7.18
N ASP A 24 10.14 -11.81 5.86
CA ASP A 24 9.65 -10.73 5.00
C ASP A 24 8.11 -10.66 5.04
N ALA A 25 7.44 -11.79 4.83
CA ALA A 25 5.98 -11.87 4.90
C ALA A 25 5.45 -11.45 6.28
N LEU A 26 6.04 -11.95 7.37
CA LEU A 26 5.63 -11.61 8.73
C LEU A 26 5.92 -10.14 9.07
N GLY A 27 7.04 -9.58 8.62
CA GLY A 27 7.33 -8.15 8.80
C GLY A 27 6.27 -7.25 8.15
N HIS A 28 5.88 -7.55 6.91
CA HIS A 28 4.84 -6.78 6.23
C HIS A 28 3.42 -7.09 6.76
N GLN A 29 3.17 -8.32 7.22
CA GLN A 29 1.92 -8.67 7.93
C GLN A 29 1.78 -7.84 9.21
N LEU A 30 2.87 -7.61 9.94
CA LEU A 30 2.87 -6.78 11.14
C LEU A 30 2.50 -5.32 10.83
N VAL A 31 3.03 -4.75 9.74
CA VAL A 31 2.65 -3.41 9.27
C VAL A 31 1.16 -3.36 8.94
N LEU A 32 0.64 -4.36 8.21
CA LEU A 32 -0.77 -4.42 7.85
C LEU A 32 -1.67 -4.54 9.09
N ALA A 33 -1.28 -5.34 10.08
CA ALA A 33 -2.01 -5.48 11.34
C ALA A 33 -2.10 -4.15 12.12
N PHE A 34 -1.04 -3.33 12.10
CA PHE A 34 -1.10 -1.96 12.65
C PHE A 34 -2.04 -1.04 11.86
N ILE A 35 -2.03 -1.12 10.53
CA ILE A 35 -2.97 -0.37 9.67
C ILE A 35 -4.43 -0.76 9.98
N ASP A 36 -4.67 -2.05 10.22
CA ASP A 36 -5.99 -2.60 10.54
C ASP A 36 -6.43 -2.36 11.99
N GLY A 37 -5.52 -1.94 12.87
CA GLY A 37 -5.78 -1.81 14.30
C GLY A 37 -6.05 -3.15 14.99
N ASP A 38 -5.50 -4.25 14.45
CA ASP A 38 -5.72 -5.60 14.95
C ASP A 38 -4.66 -5.99 15.98
N ARG A 39 -4.97 -5.74 17.26
CA ARG A 39 -4.08 -6.04 18.38
C ARG A 39 -3.72 -7.52 18.49
N GLU A 40 -4.65 -8.42 18.19
CA GLU A 40 -4.41 -9.86 18.28
C GLU A 40 -3.46 -10.29 17.19
N GLN A 41 -3.67 -9.81 15.95
CA GLN A 41 -2.79 -10.11 14.84
C GLN A 41 -1.38 -9.51 15.03
N VAL A 42 -1.26 -8.32 15.62
CA VAL A 42 0.06 -7.75 15.98
C VAL A 42 0.80 -8.69 16.95
N ALA A 43 0.13 -9.14 18.02
CA ALA A 43 0.73 -10.02 19.01
C ALA A 43 1.11 -11.39 18.44
N ASP A 44 0.21 -11.99 17.67
CA ASP A 44 0.43 -13.27 17.01
C ASP A 44 1.61 -13.20 16.04
N THR A 45 1.66 -12.16 15.18
CA THR A 45 2.73 -12.01 14.19
C THR A 45 4.10 -11.85 14.85
N VAL A 46 4.22 -11.06 15.91
CA VAL A 46 5.47 -10.93 16.68
C VAL A 46 5.84 -12.26 17.35
N GLY A 47 4.86 -12.98 17.90
CA GLY A 47 5.07 -14.30 18.48
C GLY A 47 5.59 -15.33 17.46
N GLN A 48 5.02 -15.35 16.26
CA GLN A 48 5.47 -16.21 15.16
C GLN A 48 6.92 -15.91 14.78
N ILE A 49 7.32 -14.63 14.69
CA ILE A 49 8.72 -14.25 14.42
C ILE A 49 9.62 -14.73 15.57
N ALA A 50 9.22 -14.49 16.81
CA ALA A 50 10.01 -14.82 17.99
C ALA A 50 10.28 -16.33 18.13
N ALA A 51 9.29 -17.16 17.81
CA ALA A 51 9.33 -18.61 17.95
C ALA A 51 9.83 -19.35 16.70
N TYR A 52 9.98 -18.66 15.56
CA TYR A 52 10.25 -19.32 14.28
C TYR A 52 11.48 -20.22 14.32
N ASP A 53 12.60 -19.72 14.84
CA ASP A 53 13.89 -20.43 14.88
C ASP A 53 13.92 -21.55 15.94
N ASP A 54 12.94 -21.60 16.85
CA ASP A 54 12.85 -22.61 17.92
C ASP A 54 12.06 -23.86 17.50
N ALA A 55 11.46 -23.87 16.29
CA ALA A 55 10.66 -25.00 15.83
C ALA A 55 11.52 -26.26 15.60
N PRO A 56 11.06 -27.46 15.99
CA PRO A 56 11.81 -28.69 15.83
C PRO A 56 12.26 -28.94 14.38
N GLY A 57 13.54 -29.29 14.21
CA GLY A 57 14.11 -29.63 12.90
C GLY A 57 14.60 -28.45 12.07
N ARG A 58 14.53 -27.21 12.57
CA ARG A 58 15.10 -26.04 11.90
C ARG A 58 16.59 -25.86 12.21
N PRO A 59 17.40 -25.45 11.21
CA PRO A 59 18.79 -25.08 11.47
C PRO A 59 18.85 -23.77 12.28
N PRO A 60 19.81 -23.61 13.20
CA PRO A 60 19.95 -22.37 13.97
C PRO A 60 20.30 -21.20 13.04
N TYR A 61 19.60 -20.08 13.20
CA TYR A 61 19.89 -18.85 12.48
C TYR A 61 21.04 -18.09 13.15
N PRO A 62 22.08 -17.65 12.41
CA PRO A 62 23.27 -17.03 13.00
C PRO A 62 23.08 -15.56 13.41
N GLY A 63 21.98 -14.91 13.01
CA GLY A 63 21.71 -13.51 13.35
C GLY A 63 20.66 -13.35 14.46
N PRO A 64 20.43 -12.12 14.95
CA PRO A 64 19.34 -11.85 15.87
C PRO A 64 17.99 -12.18 15.23
N ARG A 65 17.06 -12.75 16.01
CA ARG A 65 15.79 -13.31 15.54
C ARG A 65 15.00 -12.32 14.68
N PHE A 66 14.91 -11.06 15.13
CA PHE A 66 14.11 -10.00 14.50
C PHE A 66 14.85 -9.23 13.40
N ALA A 67 16.16 -9.39 13.25
CA ALA A 67 16.99 -8.53 12.39
C ALA A 67 16.54 -8.50 10.92
N PHE A 68 16.16 -9.65 10.38
CA PHE A 68 15.73 -9.72 8.97
C PHE A 68 14.36 -9.07 8.77
N ALA A 69 13.38 -9.37 9.61
CA ALA A 69 12.05 -8.77 9.54
C ALA A 69 12.13 -7.24 9.70
N LEU A 70 12.92 -6.77 10.68
CA LEU A 70 13.17 -5.35 10.90
C LEU A 70 13.74 -4.67 9.64
N ARG A 71 14.76 -5.28 9.01
CA ARG A 71 15.36 -4.73 7.78
C ARG A 71 14.34 -4.57 6.65
N GLN A 72 13.46 -5.55 6.47
CA GLN A 72 12.44 -5.48 5.41
C GLN A 72 11.41 -4.38 5.71
N VAL A 73 10.96 -4.29 6.96
CA VAL A 73 10.04 -3.22 7.38
C VAL A 73 10.68 -1.85 7.17
N VAL A 74 11.92 -1.64 7.63
CA VAL A 74 12.65 -0.37 7.45
C VAL A 74 12.85 -0.02 5.99
N THR A 75 13.10 -1.01 5.12
CA THR A 75 13.19 -0.77 3.67
C THR A 75 11.89 -0.17 3.14
N THR A 76 10.74 -0.73 3.55
CA THR A 76 9.42 -0.17 3.20
C THR A 76 9.18 1.19 3.85
N THR A 77 9.66 1.41 5.08
CA THR A 77 9.56 2.71 5.73
C THR A 77 10.31 3.79 4.96
N ASN A 78 11.53 3.49 4.49
CA ASN A 78 12.36 4.43 3.74
C ASN A 78 11.71 4.84 2.42
N ILE A 79 11.03 3.92 1.73
CA ILE A 79 10.24 4.25 0.52
C ILE A 79 9.15 5.28 0.86
N LEU A 80 8.45 5.10 1.99
CA LEU A 80 7.42 6.05 2.42
C LEU A 80 8.00 7.38 2.90
N PHE A 81 9.18 7.38 3.52
CA PHE A 81 9.92 8.60 3.85
C PHE A 81 10.30 9.39 2.59
N GLU A 82 10.88 8.74 1.58
CA GLU A 82 11.22 9.40 0.30
C GLU A 82 9.98 10.01 -0.36
N GLN A 83 8.85 9.32 -0.29
CA GLN A 83 7.57 9.85 -0.76
C GLN A 83 7.10 11.04 0.07
N ALA A 84 7.24 10.98 1.39
CA ALA A 84 6.86 12.06 2.30
C ALA A 84 7.72 13.32 2.09
N ASP A 85 9.03 13.15 1.93
CA ASP A 85 9.98 14.24 1.65
C ASP A 85 9.63 14.95 0.34
N SER A 86 9.20 14.19 -0.69
CA SER A 86 8.76 14.77 -1.97
C SER A 86 7.53 15.68 -1.85
N THR A 87 6.72 15.49 -0.79
CA THR A 87 5.54 16.33 -0.50
C THR A 87 5.86 17.52 0.41
N GLY A 88 6.98 17.48 1.13
CA GLY A 88 7.40 18.52 2.08
C GLY A 88 6.53 18.60 3.36
N VAL A 89 5.81 17.52 3.71
CA VAL A 89 4.79 17.52 4.78
C VAL A 89 5.25 16.77 6.04
N LEU A 90 6.42 16.13 6.05
CA LEU A 90 6.79 15.26 7.17
C LEU A 90 7.53 16.02 8.28
N LEU A 91 6.94 16.02 9.47
CA LEU A 91 7.61 16.39 10.72
C LEU A 91 7.93 15.12 11.50
N ASN A 92 9.17 14.97 11.96
CA ASN A 92 9.62 13.83 12.76
C ASN A 92 8.81 13.70 14.04
N SER A 93 8.46 14.83 14.65
CA SER A 93 7.59 14.90 15.84
C SER A 93 6.21 14.27 15.59
N ALA A 94 5.55 14.64 14.48
CA ALA A 94 4.23 14.11 14.12
C ALA A 94 4.27 12.59 13.84
N LEU A 95 5.31 12.13 13.15
CA LEU A 95 5.53 10.70 12.92
C LEU A 95 5.73 9.94 14.23
N ALA A 96 6.60 10.45 15.12
CA ALA A 96 6.89 9.81 16.39
C ALA A 96 5.65 9.73 17.28
N ASP A 97 4.87 10.80 17.39
CA ASP A 97 3.64 10.81 18.18
C ASP A 97 2.61 9.84 17.62
N GLY A 98 2.42 9.86 16.29
CA GLY A 98 1.53 8.94 15.61
C GLY A 98 1.91 7.47 15.77
N ALA A 99 3.20 7.15 15.66
CA ALA A 99 3.69 5.80 15.86
C ALA A 99 3.58 5.35 17.34
N ARG A 100 3.86 6.25 18.30
CA ARG A 100 3.66 5.98 19.73
C ARG A 100 2.20 5.64 20.03
N ASP A 101 1.25 6.37 19.47
CA ASP A 101 -0.18 6.11 19.66
C ASP A 101 -0.57 4.71 19.18
N LEU A 102 -0.06 4.29 18.01
CA LEU A 102 -0.28 2.93 17.50
C LEU A 102 0.32 1.86 18.42
N ILE A 103 1.53 2.10 18.96
CA ILE A 103 2.21 1.17 19.89
C ILE A 103 1.44 1.04 21.19
N VAL A 104 1.01 2.16 21.78
CA VAL A 104 0.22 2.15 23.03
C VAL A 104 -1.07 1.34 22.86
N GLN A 105 -1.74 1.51 21.72
CA GLN A 105 -3.02 0.86 21.44
C GLN A 105 -2.87 -0.63 21.10
N PHE A 106 -1.92 -0.99 20.24
CA PHE A 106 -1.90 -2.30 19.58
C PHE A 106 -0.69 -3.17 19.93
N ALA A 107 0.42 -2.62 20.43
CA ALA A 107 1.57 -3.45 20.74
C ALA A 107 1.32 -4.40 21.94
N PRO A 108 1.94 -5.59 21.94
CA PRO A 108 1.92 -6.51 23.08
C PRO A 108 2.56 -5.85 24.30
N GLU A 109 1.96 -6.07 25.48
CA GLU A 109 2.39 -5.40 26.72
C GLU A 109 3.86 -5.64 27.05
N GLN A 110 4.34 -6.89 26.88
CA GLN A 110 5.72 -7.27 27.18
C GLN A 110 6.80 -6.59 26.31
N TYR A 111 6.42 -5.99 25.17
CA TYR A 111 7.35 -5.34 24.25
C TYR A 111 7.08 -3.83 24.10
N ARG A 112 6.01 -3.33 24.72
CA ARG A 112 5.54 -1.96 24.54
C ARG A 112 6.58 -0.94 24.97
N ASP A 113 7.13 -1.08 26.16
CA ASP A 113 8.07 -0.10 26.72
C ASP A 113 9.35 -0.03 25.87
N SER A 114 9.91 -1.19 25.49
CA SER A 114 11.05 -1.30 24.58
C SER A 114 10.78 -0.66 23.20
N ALA A 115 9.57 -0.77 22.67
CA ALA A 115 9.17 -0.12 21.43
C ALA A 115 9.04 1.41 21.59
N LEU A 116 8.48 1.89 22.71
CA LEU A 116 8.33 3.31 23.01
C LEU A 116 9.70 3.98 23.26
N GLU A 117 10.64 3.28 23.88
CA GLU A 117 12.02 3.75 24.08
C GLU A 117 12.74 4.08 22.77
N GLN A 118 12.37 3.44 21.66
CA GLN A 118 12.93 3.77 20.33
C GLN A 118 12.65 5.23 19.95
N PHE A 119 11.59 5.82 20.49
CA PHE A 119 11.22 7.21 20.21
C PHE A 119 11.77 8.21 21.23
N ALA A 120 12.50 7.77 22.26
CA ALA A 120 13.05 8.69 23.28
C ALA A 120 14.13 9.63 22.70
N ALA A 121 14.75 9.25 21.58
CA ALA A 121 15.82 9.98 20.92
C ALA A 121 15.43 10.47 19.51
N VAL A 122 14.13 10.68 19.24
CA VAL A 122 13.67 11.20 17.95
C VAL A 122 14.37 12.53 17.67
N PRO A 123 15.08 12.64 16.53
CA PRO A 123 15.76 13.88 16.19
C PRO A 123 14.75 14.99 15.94
N GLY A 124 15.15 16.24 16.16
CA GLY A 124 14.33 17.39 15.78
C GLY A 124 13.97 17.36 14.29
N ASP A 125 12.96 18.14 13.90
CA ASP A 125 12.39 18.12 12.54
C ASP A 125 13.40 18.52 11.45
N ASP A 126 14.51 19.17 11.81
CA ASP A 126 15.59 19.59 10.89
C ASP A 126 16.63 18.48 10.62
N SER A 127 16.44 17.26 11.12
CA SER A 127 17.41 16.17 11.03
C SER A 127 16.77 14.88 10.49
N PRO A 128 17.51 14.06 9.74
CA PRO A 128 16.97 12.82 9.19
C PRO A 128 16.59 11.85 10.30
N MET A 129 15.40 11.26 10.20
CA MET A 129 14.95 10.22 11.12
C MET A 129 15.59 8.87 10.75
N ASN A 130 16.30 8.26 11.69
CA ASN A 130 16.88 6.93 11.52
C ASN A 130 16.14 5.93 12.41
N LEU A 131 15.34 5.05 11.80
CA LEU A 131 14.66 3.95 12.49
C LEU A 131 15.63 2.78 12.65
N GLY A 132 16.57 2.96 13.58
CA GLY A 132 17.33 1.92 14.27
C GLY A 132 17.69 0.68 13.43
N ILE A 133 18.69 0.79 12.55
CA ILE A 133 19.50 -0.36 12.11
C ILE A 133 20.95 -0.23 12.59
N GLU A 134 21.41 1.00 12.88
CA GLU A 134 22.82 1.25 13.19
C GLU A 134 23.11 1.13 14.70
N GLY A 135 23.89 0.13 15.08
CA GLY A 135 24.58 0.06 16.38
C GLY A 135 23.82 -0.58 17.55
N LYS A 136 22.56 -0.98 17.40
CA LYS A 136 21.80 -1.75 18.40
C LYS A 136 21.41 -3.12 17.86
N GLU A 137 21.37 -4.13 18.75
CA GLU A 137 20.89 -5.46 18.40
C GLU A 137 19.38 -5.39 18.06
N ALA A 138 18.98 -5.97 16.93
CA ALA A 138 17.59 -5.93 16.49
C ALA A 138 16.70 -6.80 17.39
N ASP A 139 15.79 -6.16 18.12
CA ASP A 139 14.85 -6.80 19.01
C ASP A 139 13.38 -6.61 18.57
N ALA A 140 12.45 -7.14 19.37
CA ALA A 140 11.02 -7.01 19.12
C ALA A 140 10.53 -5.55 19.19
N GLY A 141 11.12 -4.74 20.07
CA GLY A 141 10.76 -3.34 20.25
C GLY A 141 11.12 -2.49 19.03
N SER A 142 12.32 -2.65 18.50
CA SER A 142 12.76 -2.01 17.26
C SER A 142 11.87 -2.41 16.07
N LEU A 143 11.50 -3.70 15.95
CA LEU A 143 10.59 -4.15 14.90
C LEU A 143 9.20 -3.50 15.02
N LEU A 144 8.62 -3.48 16.23
CA LEU A 144 7.33 -2.85 16.50
C LEU A 144 7.35 -1.35 16.20
N ALA A 145 8.42 -0.65 16.59
CA ALA A 145 8.59 0.77 16.32
C ALA A 145 8.66 1.06 14.81
N ALA A 146 9.47 0.30 14.05
CA ALA A 146 9.57 0.45 12.61
C ALA A 146 8.23 0.14 11.91
N ALA A 147 7.53 -0.91 12.36
CA ALA A 147 6.23 -1.28 11.79
C ALA A 147 5.15 -0.23 12.06
N ALA A 148 5.10 0.32 13.28
CA ALA A 148 4.19 1.41 13.64
C ALA A 148 4.48 2.69 12.84
N CYS A 149 5.75 3.06 12.67
CA CYS A 149 6.14 4.18 11.78
C CYS A 149 5.67 3.96 10.35
N THR A 150 5.90 2.75 9.81
CA THR A 150 5.49 2.40 8.44
C THR A 150 3.97 2.48 8.29
N ALA A 151 3.22 1.94 9.24
CA ALA A 151 1.76 1.98 9.24
C ALA A 151 1.23 3.42 9.35
N TRP A 152 1.82 4.24 10.22
CA TRP A 152 1.42 5.64 10.34
C TRP A 152 1.68 6.42 9.04
N LEU A 153 2.88 6.29 8.45
CA LEU A 153 3.20 6.91 7.15
C LEU A 153 2.25 6.45 6.05
N GLY A 154 1.97 5.15 5.99
CA GLY A 154 1.09 4.55 4.98
C GLY A 154 -0.38 4.96 5.10
N THR A 155 -0.80 5.48 6.26
CA THR A 155 -2.16 5.98 6.51
C THR A 155 -2.30 7.49 6.33
N GLN A 156 -1.19 8.23 6.24
CA GLN A 156 -1.23 9.67 6.00
C GLN A 156 -1.59 9.98 4.55
N ARG A 157 -2.78 10.58 4.35
CA ARG A 157 -3.29 10.92 3.01
C ARG A 157 -2.47 11.97 2.25
N SER A 158 -1.74 12.82 2.98
CA SER A 158 -0.80 13.78 2.40
C SER A 158 0.40 13.09 1.74
N ILE A 159 0.79 11.91 2.25
CA ILE A 159 1.90 11.11 1.75
C ILE A 159 1.37 10.11 0.72
N VAL A 160 0.38 9.31 1.12
CA VAL A 160 -0.26 8.28 0.30
C VAL A 160 -1.73 8.65 0.09
N PRO A 161 -2.12 9.14 -1.11
CA PRO A 161 -3.49 9.59 -1.36
C PRO A 161 -4.57 8.52 -1.16
N VAL A 162 -4.21 7.26 -1.41
CA VAL A 162 -5.11 6.10 -1.38
C VAL A 162 -4.50 5.01 -0.49
N LEU A 163 -5.03 4.84 0.72
CA LEU A 163 -4.57 3.81 1.68
C LEU A 163 -4.60 2.40 1.07
N GLN A 164 -5.58 2.13 0.22
CA GLN A 164 -5.75 0.83 -0.40
C GLN A 164 -4.57 0.44 -1.31
N ASP A 165 -3.83 1.41 -1.86
CA ASP A 165 -2.64 1.13 -2.67
C ASP A 165 -1.54 0.52 -1.79
N VAL A 166 -1.33 1.06 -0.58
CA VAL A 166 -0.40 0.50 0.42
C VAL A 166 -0.84 -0.90 0.82
N ARG A 167 -2.13 -1.10 1.14
CA ARG A 167 -2.67 -2.42 1.49
C ARG A 167 -2.42 -3.45 0.39
N ASN A 168 -2.65 -3.09 -0.87
CA ASN A 168 -2.45 -3.98 -2.00
C ASN A 168 -0.98 -4.36 -2.19
N VAL A 169 -0.05 -3.39 -2.05
CA VAL A 169 1.40 -3.64 -2.14
C VAL A 169 1.86 -4.57 -1.01
N LEU A 170 1.44 -4.30 0.24
CA LEU A 170 1.75 -5.15 1.38
C LEU A 170 1.17 -6.56 1.19
N GLY A 171 -0.11 -6.66 0.82
CA GLY A 171 -0.80 -7.94 0.57
C GLY A 171 -0.15 -8.77 -0.54
N GLN A 172 0.27 -8.13 -1.64
CA GLN A 172 1.00 -8.79 -2.72
C GLN A 172 2.35 -9.33 -2.23
N ARG A 173 3.13 -8.52 -1.48
CA ARG A 173 4.42 -8.95 -0.90
C ARG A 173 4.23 -10.15 0.03
N ILE A 174 3.30 -10.05 0.99
CA ILE A 174 2.99 -11.13 1.94
C ILE A 174 2.67 -12.44 1.20
N ARG A 175 1.81 -12.38 0.18
CA ARG A 175 1.43 -13.57 -0.60
C ARG A 175 2.59 -14.13 -1.41
N THR A 176 3.37 -13.27 -2.03
CA THR A 176 4.54 -13.66 -2.84
C THR A 176 5.56 -14.39 -1.96
N HIS A 177 5.90 -13.79 -0.82
CA HIS A 177 6.88 -14.37 0.08
C HIS A 177 6.37 -15.60 0.84
N ASN A 178 5.07 -15.67 1.15
CA ASN A 178 4.48 -16.92 1.64
C ASN A 178 4.53 -18.03 0.57
N ALA A 179 4.27 -17.71 -0.69
CA ALA A 179 4.38 -18.67 -1.79
C ALA A 179 5.84 -19.14 -1.98
N ASP A 180 6.82 -18.23 -1.87
CA ASP A 180 8.24 -18.57 -1.92
C ASP A 180 8.65 -19.47 -0.74
N ALA A 181 8.19 -19.16 0.47
CA ALA A 181 8.45 -19.98 1.66
C ALA A 181 7.89 -21.40 1.53
N HIS A 182 6.78 -21.58 0.79
CA HIS A 182 6.18 -22.87 0.51
C HIS A 182 6.65 -23.51 -0.80
N ALA A 183 7.64 -22.92 -1.48
CA ALA A 183 8.14 -23.35 -2.79
C ALA A 183 7.02 -23.56 -3.83
N VAL A 184 5.96 -22.75 -3.77
CA VAL A 184 4.81 -22.85 -4.69
C VAL A 184 5.26 -22.46 -6.10
N PRO A 185 5.04 -23.31 -7.12
CA PRO A 185 5.41 -23.02 -8.49
C PRO A 185 4.75 -21.74 -8.99
N GLY A 186 5.47 -20.93 -9.78
CA GLY A 186 4.97 -19.65 -10.29
C GLY A 186 3.63 -19.74 -11.03
N THR A 187 3.36 -20.86 -11.72
CA THR A 187 2.11 -21.13 -12.44
C THR A 187 0.89 -21.31 -11.54
N GLU A 188 1.09 -21.60 -10.26
CA GLU A 188 0.01 -21.82 -9.27
C GLU A 188 -0.20 -20.60 -8.37
N ARG A 189 0.59 -19.53 -8.54
CA ARG A 189 0.55 -18.34 -7.68
C ARG A 189 -0.57 -17.39 -8.10
N VAL A 190 -1.62 -17.32 -7.28
CA VAL A 190 -2.61 -16.22 -7.34
C VAL A 190 -2.19 -15.12 -6.36
N VAL A 191 -1.24 -14.30 -6.80
CA VAL A 191 -0.67 -13.19 -6.01
C VAL A 191 -1.27 -11.82 -6.35
N LEU A 192 -1.96 -11.72 -7.49
CA LEU A 192 -2.53 -10.48 -8.00
C LEU A 192 -3.94 -10.72 -8.56
N ALA A 193 -4.86 -9.81 -8.23
CA ALA A 193 -6.09 -9.61 -8.99
C ALA A 193 -5.88 -8.42 -9.93
N SER A 194 -6.29 -8.53 -11.18
CA SER A 194 -6.13 -7.46 -12.17
C SER A 194 -7.19 -6.37 -11.98
N ASP A 195 -6.84 -5.17 -12.42
CA ASP A 195 -7.76 -4.03 -12.50
C ASP A 195 -8.98 -4.35 -13.39
N GLN A 196 -8.77 -5.14 -14.45
CA GLN A 196 -9.83 -5.57 -15.34
C GLN A 196 -10.82 -6.52 -14.65
N GLU A 197 -10.33 -7.47 -13.84
CA GLU A 197 -11.18 -8.37 -13.06
C GLU A 197 -11.97 -7.60 -12.00
N ALA A 198 -11.33 -6.66 -11.30
CA ALA A 198 -12.00 -5.81 -10.32
C ALA A 198 -13.14 -5.00 -10.97
N ARG A 199 -12.90 -4.40 -12.14
CA ARG A 199 -13.94 -3.67 -12.90
C ARG A 199 -15.07 -4.58 -13.37
N ALA A 200 -14.73 -5.73 -13.95
CA ALA A 200 -15.73 -6.70 -14.38
C ALA A 200 -16.59 -7.18 -13.20
N PHE A 201 -16.00 -7.28 -12.00
CA PHE A 201 -16.74 -7.61 -10.80
C PHE A 201 -17.65 -6.48 -10.32
N ILE A 202 -17.28 -5.20 -10.47
CA ILE A 202 -18.20 -4.07 -10.23
C ILE A 202 -19.45 -4.17 -11.09
N ASP A 203 -19.29 -4.47 -12.38
CA ASP A 203 -20.43 -4.60 -13.30
C ASP A 203 -21.35 -5.75 -12.88
N GLN A 204 -20.81 -6.83 -12.31
CA GLN A 204 -21.60 -7.93 -11.73
C GLN A 204 -22.31 -7.54 -10.43
N LEU A 205 -21.69 -6.68 -9.61
CA LEU A 205 -22.31 -6.18 -8.39
C LEU A 205 -23.49 -5.27 -8.73
N PHE A 206 -23.40 -4.45 -9.78
CA PHE A 206 -24.44 -3.51 -10.19
C PHE A 206 -25.04 -3.82 -11.59
N PRO A 207 -25.76 -4.96 -11.76
CA PRO A 207 -26.40 -5.33 -13.03
C PRO A 207 -27.59 -4.40 -13.36
N PRO A 208 -27.96 -4.24 -14.65
CA PRO A 208 -27.79 -2.96 -15.33
C PRO A 208 -28.91 -1.94 -15.12
N ALA A 209 -28.49 -0.70 -14.84
CA ALA A 209 -29.03 0.53 -15.46
C ALA A 209 -28.06 1.14 -16.51
N GLY A 210 -26.91 0.48 -16.75
CA GLY A 210 -25.80 0.90 -17.62
C GLY A 210 -24.47 0.34 -17.10
N SER A 211 -23.43 0.24 -17.94
CA SER A 211 -22.07 -0.09 -17.49
C SER A 211 -21.63 0.92 -16.43
N TYR A 212 -21.00 0.48 -15.34
CA TYR A 212 -20.55 1.41 -14.31
C TYR A 212 -19.51 2.36 -14.92
N PRO A 213 -19.60 3.70 -14.74
CA PRO A 213 -18.88 4.66 -15.56
C PRO A 213 -17.41 4.84 -15.14
N PHE A 214 -16.71 3.76 -14.77
CA PHE A 214 -15.29 3.80 -14.44
C PHE A 214 -14.47 3.89 -15.73
N PRO A 215 -13.58 4.90 -15.85
CA PRO A 215 -12.64 4.98 -16.95
C PRO A 215 -11.86 3.68 -17.15
N THR A 216 -11.48 3.39 -18.40
CA THR A 216 -10.68 2.20 -18.69
C THR A 216 -9.21 2.38 -18.36
N ASP A 217 -8.72 3.61 -18.45
CA ASP A 217 -7.38 3.97 -18.06
C ASP A 217 -7.30 4.23 -16.53
N PRO A 218 -6.45 3.48 -15.77
CA PRO A 218 -6.20 3.76 -14.35
C PRO A 218 -5.68 5.17 -14.07
N GLY A 219 -5.03 5.82 -15.05
CA GLY A 219 -4.55 7.20 -14.94
C GLY A 219 -5.68 8.22 -14.77
N GLU A 220 -6.90 7.90 -15.23
CA GLU A 220 -8.07 8.78 -15.15
C GLU A 220 -8.89 8.58 -13.87
N TRP A 221 -8.56 7.58 -13.04
CA TRP A 221 -9.32 7.30 -11.84
C TRP A 221 -9.09 8.33 -10.75
N THR A 222 -10.20 8.83 -10.21
CA THR A 222 -10.23 9.62 -8.98
C THR A 222 -9.77 8.78 -7.78
N THR A 223 -9.40 9.44 -6.69
CA THR A 223 -9.01 8.77 -5.43
C THR A 223 -10.07 7.77 -4.94
N GLY A 224 -11.36 8.13 -5.02
CA GLY A 224 -12.45 7.23 -4.63
C GLY A 224 -12.58 6.01 -5.56
N GLU A 225 -12.39 6.19 -6.87
CA GLU A 225 -12.41 5.10 -7.84
C GLU A 225 -11.23 4.13 -7.62
N ARG A 226 -10.03 4.66 -7.32
CA ARG A 226 -8.86 3.87 -6.92
C ARG A 226 -9.10 3.09 -5.62
N GLU A 227 -9.67 3.73 -4.59
CA GLU A 227 -10.05 3.08 -3.33
C GLU A 227 -11.01 1.90 -3.58
N VAL A 228 -12.02 2.07 -4.46
CA VAL A 228 -12.96 1.00 -4.84
C VAL A 228 -12.25 -0.15 -5.56
N ILE A 229 -11.47 0.14 -6.61
CA ILE A 229 -10.76 -0.90 -7.36
C ILE A 229 -9.82 -1.68 -6.44
N GLY A 230 -9.06 -0.98 -5.61
CA GLY A 230 -8.14 -1.63 -4.70
C GLY A 230 -8.84 -2.54 -3.69
N MET A 231 -9.98 -2.12 -3.12
CA MET A 231 -10.76 -2.93 -2.18
C MET A 231 -11.31 -4.19 -2.85
N LEU A 232 -11.72 -4.09 -4.11
CA LEU A 232 -12.20 -5.24 -4.87
C LEU A 232 -11.08 -6.19 -5.28
N LYS A 233 -9.88 -5.68 -5.57
CA LYS A 233 -8.70 -6.52 -5.78
C LYS A 233 -8.40 -7.33 -4.52
N GLU A 234 -8.41 -6.69 -3.35
CA GLU A 234 -8.23 -7.38 -2.06
C GLU A 234 -9.30 -8.46 -1.85
N HIS A 235 -10.57 -8.17 -2.14
CA HIS A 235 -11.65 -9.17 -2.08
C HIS A 235 -11.39 -10.35 -3.04
N LEU A 236 -11.15 -10.08 -4.32
CA LEU A 236 -10.97 -11.09 -5.37
C LEU A 236 -9.76 -11.99 -5.14
N LEU A 237 -8.75 -11.46 -4.46
CA LEU A 237 -7.59 -12.20 -4.01
C LEU A 237 -7.91 -13.23 -2.92
N THR A 238 -8.98 -13.04 -2.15
CA THR A 238 -9.41 -13.99 -1.09
C THR A 238 -10.57 -14.87 -1.53
N MET A 239 -11.47 -14.33 -2.36
CA MET A 239 -12.72 -14.96 -2.76
C MET A 239 -12.98 -14.66 -4.23
N PRO A 240 -12.93 -15.67 -5.12
CA PRO A 240 -13.24 -15.42 -6.53
C PRO A 240 -14.68 -14.91 -6.68
N ALA A 241 -14.93 -14.12 -7.73
CA ALA A 241 -16.24 -13.52 -7.99
C ALA A 241 -17.37 -14.58 -7.96
N SER A 242 -17.13 -15.75 -8.56
CA SER A 242 -18.08 -16.87 -8.61
C SER A 242 -18.39 -17.51 -7.26
N ALA A 243 -17.51 -17.37 -6.27
CA ALA A 243 -17.70 -17.89 -4.91
C ALA A 243 -18.19 -16.81 -3.92
N THR A 244 -18.39 -15.58 -4.38
CA THR A 244 -18.85 -14.49 -3.51
C THR A 244 -20.32 -14.70 -3.14
N THR A 245 -20.60 -14.81 -1.85
CA THR A 245 -21.96 -15.05 -1.33
C THR A 245 -22.86 -13.82 -1.47
N PRO A 246 -24.20 -13.97 -1.52
CA PRO A 246 -25.12 -12.84 -1.56
C PRO A 246 -24.95 -11.85 -0.39
N HIS A 247 -24.61 -12.36 0.80
CA HIS A 247 -24.33 -11.53 1.97
C HIS A 247 -23.09 -10.65 1.76
N GLN A 248 -22.00 -11.24 1.26
CA GLN A 248 -20.77 -10.51 0.91
C GLN A 248 -21.02 -9.48 -0.19
N VAL A 249 -21.81 -9.81 -1.21
CA VAL A 249 -22.22 -8.85 -2.26
C VAL A 249 -22.86 -7.61 -1.63
N GLN A 250 -23.79 -7.78 -0.68
CA GLN A 250 -24.44 -6.64 -0.01
C GLN A 250 -23.48 -5.85 0.90
N GLN A 251 -22.50 -6.50 1.50
CA GLN A 251 -21.45 -5.81 2.26
C GLN A 251 -20.53 -5.00 1.33
N LEU A 252 -20.11 -5.58 0.21
CA LEU A 252 -19.28 -4.91 -0.80
C LEU A 252 -20.00 -3.70 -1.38
N LYS A 253 -21.28 -3.83 -1.77
CA LYS A 253 -22.08 -2.69 -2.25
C LYS A 253 -22.10 -1.53 -1.27
N ARG A 254 -22.37 -1.82 0.01
CA ARG A 254 -22.37 -0.80 1.08
C ARG A 254 -20.99 -0.15 1.23
N LYS A 255 -19.92 -0.94 1.23
CA LYS A 255 -18.54 -0.41 1.28
C LYS A 255 -18.23 0.50 0.10
N ILE A 256 -18.60 0.11 -1.13
CA ILE A 256 -18.40 0.91 -2.34
C ILE A 256 -19.13 2.25 -2.23
N VAL A 257 -20.41 2.23 -1.84
CA VAL A 257 -21.19 3.46 -1.67
C VAL A 257 -20.53 4.38 -0.64
N ASN A 258 -20.16 3.85 0.53
CA ASN A 258 -19.51 4.64 1.58
C ASN A 258 -18.18 5.28 1.12
N ILE A 259 -17.36 4.53 0.35
CA ILE A 259 -16.10 5.04 -0.20
C ILE A 259 -16.37 6.23 -1.13
N LEU A 260 -17.34 6.08 -2.04
CA LEU A 260 -17.67 7.10 -3.02
C LEU A 260 -18.33 8.32 -2.40
N GLU A 261 -19.23 8.13 -1.43
CA GLU A 261 -19.82 9.23 -0.65
C GLU A 261 -18.75 10.00 0.12
N ALA A 262 -17.81 9.30 0.77
CA ALA A 262 -16.69 9.94 1.44
C ALA A 262 -15.75 10.67 0.46
N ALA A 263 -15.56 10.15 -0.75
CA ALA A 263 -14.80 10.83 -1.81
C ALA A 263 -15.52 12.10 -2.30
N LEU A 264 -16.84 12.06 -2.47
CA LEU A 264 -17.65 13.22 -2.85
C LEU A 264 -17.64 14.30 -1.76
N ALA A 265 -17.85 13.93 -0.50
CA ALA A 265 -17.81 14.88 0.62
C ALA A 265 -16.44 15.58 0.74
N ARG A 266 -15.35 14.87 0.42
CA ARG A 266 -13.99 15.45 0.35
C ARG A 266 -13.86 16.49 -0.78
N LEU A 267 -14.46 16.24 -1.94
CA LEU A 267 -14.47 17.20 -3.05
C LEU A 267 -15.27 18.46 -2.70
N GLU A 268 -16.36 18.33 -1.95
CA GLU A 268 -17.18 19.45 -1.52
C GLU A 268 -16.50 20.31 -0.44
N THR A 269 -15.83 19.67 0.53
CA THR A 269 -15.15 20.35 1.65
C THR A 269 -13.83 20.99 1.27
N SER A 270 -13.13 20.46 0.28
CA SER A 270 -11.81 20.98 -0.15
C SER A 270 -11.86 22.31 -0.90
N GLY A 271 -13.05 22.85 -1.22
CA GLY A 271 -13.20 24.20 -1.77
C GLY A 271 -12.40 24.45 -3.06
N ALA A 272 -11.90 23.40 -3.72
CA ALA A 272 -11.17 23.47 -4.98
C ALA A 272 -12.16 23.90 -6.05
N GLY A 273 -12.28 25.22 -6.21
CA GLY A 273 -13.33 25.85 -6.99
C GLY A 273 -13.38 25.28 -8.39
N ARG A 274 -14.59 24.88 -8.81
CA ARG A 274 -15.05 24.87 -10.22
C ARG A 274 -13.94 24.61 -11.25
N THR A 275 -13.14 23.57 -11.08
CA THR A 275 -12.56 22.92 -12.25
C THR A 275 -13.66 22.01 -12.73
N SER A 276 -14.21 22.35 -13.89
CA SER A 276 -15.18 21.53 -14.60
C SER A 276 -14.75 20.06 -14.51
N PRO A 277 -15.69 19.12 -14.29
CA PRO A 277 -15.36 17.71 -14.34
C PRO A 277 -14.56 17.44 -15.63
N PRO A 278 -13.53 16.58 -15.61
CA PRO A 278 -12.84 16.19 -16.84
C PRO A 278 -13.93 15.80 -17.84
N SER A 279 -13.91 16.43 -19.01
CA SER A 279 -14.97 16.32 -20.01
C SER A 279 -15.19 14.84 -20.37
N ARG A 280 -16.15 14.18 -19.71
CA ARG A 280 -16.54 12.78 -19.92
C ARG A 280 -17.37 12.64 -21.21
N SER A 281 -16.83 13.13 -22.32
CA SER A 281 -17.43 12.95 -23.64
C SER A 281 -16.36 12.50 -24.64
N GLY A 282 -16.27 11.19 -24.83
CA GLY A 282 -15.76 10.57 -26.06
C GLY A 282 -16.66 10.84 -27.27
N ILE A 283 -17.13 12.07 -27.44
CA ILE A 283 -17.86 12.55 -28.61
C ILE A 283 -16.97 13.61 -29.23
N GLN A 284 -16.34 13.26 -30.36
CA GLN A 284 -15.59 14.16 -31.21
C GLN A 284 -16.44 15.38 -31.59
N GLN A 285 -16.38 16.46 -30.81
CA GLN A 285 -16.75 17.77 -31.32
C GLN A 285 -15.67 18.17 -32.31
N ARG A 286 -15.98 17.96 -33.60
CA ARG A 286 -15.23 18.51 -34.72
C ARG A 286 -15.07 20.01 -34.48
N LYS A 287 -13.86 20.44 -34.11
CA LYS A 287 -13.46 21.84 -34.11
C LYS A 287 -13.52 22.34 -35.55
N ASP A 288 -14.63 22.97 -35.91
CA ASP A 288 -14.71 23.83 -37.09
C ASP A 288 -13.66 24.94 -36.95
N LYS A 289 -12.62 24.85 -37.78
CA LYS A 289 -11.61 25.89 -37.93
C LYS A 289 -12.25 27.11 -38.61
N PRO A 290 -12.20 28.32 -38.03
CA PRO A 290 -12.66 29.51 -38.75
C PRO A 290 -11.70 29.83 -39.90
N LYS A 291 -12.22 29.81 -41.14
CA LYS A 291 -11.53 30.21 -42.38
C LYS A 291 -11.11 31.67 -42.27
N ARG A 292 -9.79 31.94 -42.28
CA ARG A 292 -9.24 33.30 -42.45
C ARG A 292 -9.63 33.85 -43.85
N PRO A 293 -10.13 35.09 -43.97
CA PRO A 293 -10.42 35.68 -45.26
C PRO A 293 -9.13 36.09 -46.00
N LYS A 294 -9.07 35.76 -47.30
CA LYS A 294 -7.99 36.14 -48.22
C LYS A 294 -8.00 37.65 -48.43
N ARG A 295 -6.96 38.36 -48.00
CA ARG A 295 -6.73 39.76 -48.38
C ARG A 295 -6.22 39.84 -49.81
N HIS A 296 -7.06 40.39 -50.68
CA HIS A 296 -6.78 40.79 -52.05
C HIS A 296 -5.74 41.92 -52.05
N LYS A 297 -4.57 41.74 -52.66
CA LYS A 297 -3.66 42.85 -52.99
C LYS A 297 -4.05 43.39 -54.38
N PRO A 298 -4.33 44.68 -54.55
CA PRO A 298 -4.48 45.28 -55.87
C PRO A 298 -3.11 45.46 -56.52
N ARG A 299 -3.09 45.27 -57.83
CA ARG A 299 -1.95 45.42 -58.75
C ARG A 299 -2.09 46.76 -59.47
N ARG A 300 -0.96 47.45 -59.67
CA ARG A 300 -0.66 48.67 -60.50
C ARG A 300 -0.18 49.84 -59.64
N GLY A 301 0.88 50.56 -59.98
CA GLY A 301 1.78 50.50 -61.13
C GLY A 301 2.73 51.71 -61.15
N LYS A 302 3.75 51.64 -62.02
CA LYS A 302 4.50 52.73 -62.68
C LYS A 302 4.87 53.98 -61.84
N LYS A 303 6.16 54.17 -61.60
CA LYS A 303 7.04 54.97 -62.47
C LYS A 303 8.48 54.48 -62.29
#